data_AF-A0A914AZS2-F1
#
_entry.id   AF-A0A914AZS2-F1
#
_cell.length_a   1.000
_cell.length_b   1.000
_cell.length_c   1.000
_cell.angle_alpha   90.00
_cell.angle_beta   90.00
_cell.angle_gamma   90.00
#
_symmetry.space_group_name_H-M   'P 1'
#
loop_
_entity.id
_entity.type
_entity.pdbx_description
1 polymer ?
#
loop_
_entity_poly.entity_id
_entity_poly.type
_entity_poly.pdbx_seq_one_letter_code
_entity_poly.pdbx_strand_id
1 'polypeptide(L)'
;MEGLTGGIYLFWISFACVSLVLLAKENKEAMPCTITQEPDPHTGRYRWLIPAVDPCECTQIGMGGFSTFVPYRPYEVTYYDTFLISSDPGEIQQWLNCPGDSPCSVEGTLGMEDGRIPDQSITASSFFRNLTAFGPVRARLNLKGNAEAWCNDDVTDNISPWIQVAFNGTVTITGLITQGRGDYDQWVTEYRVTNSRNGGQSWNNVTDVDGKPIGFPGNNDGNTVVTTRFPFALRTRILRIRPTAWYVHCSMRFEVIGCY
;
A
#
# COMPACT_ATOMS: atom_id res chain seq x y z
N MET A 1 28.51 76.77 -12.13
CA MET A 1 27.19 76.41 -12.67
C MET A 1 26.91 75.02 -12.12
N GLU A 2 26.08 74.77 -11.12
CA GLU A 2 25.05 75.53 -10.39
C GLU A 2 25.07 75.05 -8.92
N GLY A 3 24.50 75.83 -8.00
CA GLY A 3 24.43 75.48 -6.58
C GLY A 3 23.01 75.57 -6.01
N LEU A 4 22.86 74.99 -4.80
CA LEU A 4 21.82 75.23 -3.77
C LEU A 4 20.40 74.69 -4.12
N THR A 5 19.53 74.15 -3.26
CA THR A 5 19.37 73.97 -1.79
C THR A 5 18.03 73.24 -1.51
N GLY A 6 17.90 72.55 -0.35
CA GLY A 6 16.62 72.24 0.36
C GLY A 6 15.87 70.98 -0.08
N GLY A 7 15.15 70.17 0.72
CA GLY A 7 14.74 70.21 2.13
C GLY A 7 13.39 69.45 2.31
N ILE A 8 13.34 68.45 3.21
CA ILE A 8 12.23 68.04 4.12
C ILE A 8 10.85 67.51 3.57
N TYR A 9 10.62 66.20 3.80
CA TYR A 9 9.46 65.43 4.34
C TYR A 9 7.98 65.43 3.81
N LEU A 10 7.48 64.17 3.69
CA LEU A 10 6.15 63.58 3.98
C LEU A 10 4.96 63.68 2.98
N PHE A 11 4.48 62.54 2.42
CA PHE A 11 3.29 61.76 2.88
C PHE A 11 2.96 60.56 1.96
N TRP A 12 2.22 59.60 2.52
CA TRP A 12 1.93 58.21 2.14
C TRP A 12 1.01 58.00 0.91
N ILE A 13 1.04 56.81 0.29
CA ILE A 13 -0.11 55.91 0.00
C ILE A 13 0.39 54.51 -0.44
N SER A 14 -0.20 53.49 0.19
CA SER A 14 0.00 52.04 0.03
C SER A 14 -0.31 51.51 -1.38
N PHE A 15 0.45 50.52 -1.83
CA PHE A 15 -0.09 49.36 -2.57
C PHE A 15 0.70 48.11 -2.15
N ALA A 16 0.14 47.42 -1.16
CA ALA A 16 0.38 46.01 -0.99
C ALA A 16 -0.26 45.23 -2.14
N CYS A 17 0.20 43.99 -2.33
CA CYS A 17 -0.40 42.91 -3.10
C CYS A 17 0.08 42.78 -4.56
N VAL A 18 0.23 41.52 -4.98
CA VAL A 18 0.73 40.99 -6.28
C VAL A 18 2.27 40.81 -6.29
N SER A 19 2.86 39.64 -6.05
CA SER A 19 2.36 38.28 -5.94
C SER A 19 3.34 37.49 -5.09
N LEU A 20 3.07 37.42 -3.79
CA LEU A 20 3.59 36.38 -2.92
C LEU A 20 2.74 35.13 -3.17
N VAL A 21 2.92 34.45 -4.30
CA VAL A 21 2.45 33.05 -4.44
C VAL A 21 3.61 32.15 -4.00
N LEU A 22 4.01 32.35 -2.75
CA LEU A 22 4.66 31.29 -1.99
C LEU A 22 3.57 30.28 -1.71
N LEU A 23 3.81 29.05 -2.16
CA LEU A 23 3.09 27.82 -1.84
C LEU A 23 2.40 27.90 -0.47
N ALA A 24 1.13 28.29 -0.48
CA ALA A 24 0.23 27.97 0.61
C ALA A 24 -0.01 26.47 0.48
N LYS A 25 0.90 25.68 1.07
CA LYS A 25 0.53 24.36 1.60
C LYS A 25 -0.71 24.65 2.44
N GLU A 26 -1.86 24.07 2.08
CA GLU A 26 -3.06 24.15 2.89
C GLU A 26 -2.65 23.86 4.34
N ASN A 27 -2.65 24.88 5.18
CA ASN A 27 -2.59 24.70 6.62
C ASN A 27 -3.97 24.13 6.99
N LYS A 28 -4.16 22.83 6.76
CA LYS A 28 -5.14 22.07 7.54
C LYS A 28 -4.74 22.30 9.00
N GLU A 29 -5.64 22.91 9.77
CA GLU A 29 -5.43 23.13 11.19
C GLU A 29 -5.00 21.79 11.82
N ALA A 30 -3.93 21.81 12.62
CA ALA A 30 -3.47 20.59 13.25
C ALA A 30 -4.57 20.08 14.19
N MET A 31 -4.93 18.80 14.07
CA MET A 31 -5.83 18.10 14.97
C MET A 31 -4.97 17.26 15.93
N PRO A 32 -4.61 17.81 17.12
CA PRO A 32 -3.80 17.11 18.09
C PRO A 32 -4.62 16.06 18.81
N CYS A 33 -4.20 14.81 18.66
CA CYS A 33 -4.68 13.68 19.40
C CYS A 33 -3.74 13.36 20.55
N THR A 34 -4.30 12.67 21.54
CA THR A 34 -3.64 12.40 22.80
C THR A 34 -3.56 10.89 22.99
N ILE A 35 -2.36 10.35 23.17
CA ILE A 35 -2.19 8.93 23.47
C ILE A 35 -2.36 8.69 24.98
N THR A 36 -3.18 7.72 25.34
CA THR A 36 -3.41 7.29 26.73
C THR A 36 -3.09 5.81 26.90
N GLN A 37 -2.88 5.37 28.14
CA GLN A 37 -2.63 3.96 28.44
C GLN A 37 -3.74 3.41 29.33
N GLU A 38 -4.33 2.28 28.93
CA GLU A 38 -5.39 1.62 29.67
C GLU A 38 -5.23 0.09 29.58
N PRO A 39 -5.77 -0.68 30.54
CA PRO A 39 -5.79 -2.14 30.44
C PRO A 39 -6.75 -2.57 29.31
N ASP A 40 -6.21 -3.35 28.38
CA ASP A 40 -6.96 -3.96 27.28
C ASP A 40 -8.01 -4.95 27.85
N PRO A 41 -9.29 -4.83 27.48
CA PRO A 41 -10.38 -5.64 28.03
C PRO A 41 -10.25 -7.13 27.71
N HIS A 42 -9.50 -7.50 26.66
CA HIS A 42 -9.30 -8.89 26.26
C HIS A 42 -8.08 -9.53 26.94
N THR A 43 -7.01 -8.76 27.12
CA THR A 43 -5.72 -9.30 27.59
C THR A 43 -5.36 -8.90 29.03
N GLY A 44 -6.01 -7.87 29.58
CA GLY A 44 -5.71 -7.28 30.88
C GLY A 44 -4.37 -6.54 30.96
N ARG A 45 -3.64 -6.45 29.84
CA ARG A 45 -2.36 -5.74 29.75
C ARG A 45 -2.58 -4.26 29.49
N TYR A 46 -1.77 -3.41 30.12
CA TYR A 46 -1.75 -1.99 29.80
C TYR A 46 -1.22 -1.78 28.38
N ARG A 47 -2.06 -1.21 27.52
CA ARG A 47 -1.76 -0.91 26.12
C ARG A 47 -2.06 0.55 25.82
N TRP A 48 -1.40 1.07 24.80
CA TRP A 48 -1.58 2.44 24.37
C TRP A 48 -2.79 2.55 23.46
N LEU A 49 -3.53 3.65 23.53
CA LEU A 49 -4.68 3.92 22.68
C LEU A 49 -4.82 5.42 22.40
N ILE A 50 -5.56 5.75 21.34
CA ILE A 50 -5.94 7.12 21.01
C ILE A 50 -7.47 7.20 21.15
N PRO A 51 -8.01 7.90 22.16
CA PRO A 51 -9.45 8.01 22.38
C PRO A 51 -10.02 9.11 21.48
N ALA A 52 -10.11 8.83 20.18
CA ALA A 52 -10.69 9.71 19.17
C ALA A 52 -11.88 9.03 18.48
N VAL A 53 -12.87 9.82 18.06
CA VAL A 53 -14.04 9.34 17.29
C VAL A 53 -13.58 8.77 15.95
N ASP A 54 -12.63 9.44 15.31
CA ASP A 54 -11.89 8.95 14.16
C ASP A 54 -10.39 9.22 14.40
N PRO A 55 -9.57 8.19 14.69
CA PRO A 55 -8.13 8.35 14.81
C PRO A 55 -7.48 8.94 13.56
N CYS A 56 -8.11 8.80 12.39
CA CYS A 56 -7.54 9.26 11.13
C CYS A 56 -7.56 10.76 10.90
N GLU A 57 -8.32 11.49 11.71
CA GLU A 57 -8.27 12.94 11.71
C GLU A 57 -7.04 13.46 12.48
N CYS A 58 -6.32 12.62 13.22
CA CYS A 58 -5.14 13.01 13.99
C CYS A 58 -3.98 13.43 13.10
N THR A 59 -3.55 14.69 13.18
CA THR A 59 -2.36 15.19 12.46
C THR A 59 -1.15 15.43 13.37
N GLN A 60 -1.34 15.28 14.69
CA GLN A 60 -0.29 15.32 15.70
C GLN A 60 -0.68 14.39 16.85
N ILE A 61 0.24 13.58 17.36
CA ILE A 61 0.01 12.74 18.55
C ILE A 61 0.94 13.19 19.68
N GLY A 62 0.35 13.65 20.78
CA GLY A 62 1.04 14.03 22.01
C GLY A 62 0.70 13.11 23.17
N MET A 63 1.46 13.23 24.26
CA MET A 63 1.20 12.48 25.49
C MET A 63 -0.05 12.99 26.22
N GLY A 64 -0.93 12.05 26.56
CA GLY A 64 -2.02 12.27 27.49
C GLY A 64 -1.65 12.00 28.92
N GLY A 65 -2.33 12.71 29.82
CA GLY A 65 -2.41 12.30 31.22
C GLY A 65 -3.13 10.96 31.36
N PHE A 66 -2.96 10.35 32.54
CA PHE A 66 -3.62 9.10 32.90
C PHE A 66 -5.14 9.37 33.07
N SER A 67 -5.98 8.89 32.15
CA SER A 67 -7.44 9.00 32.29
C SER A 67 -7.95 7.92 33.24
N THR A 68 -8.31 8.29 34.46
CA THR A 68 -8.89 7.37 35.45
C THR A 68 -10.40 7.18 35.31
N PHE A 69 -11.03 7.85 34.35
CA PHE A 69 -12.44 7.69 34.02
C PHE A 69 -12.54 6.92 32.71
N VAL A 70 -13.22 5.78 32.71
CA VAL A 70 -13.67 5.11 31.49
C VAL A 70 -14.91 5.87 31.03
N PRO A 71 -14.83 6.80 30.07
CA PRO A 71 -16.02 7.48 29.60
C PRO A 71 -16.85 6.45 28.84
N TYR A 72 -18.16 6.63 28.78
CA TYR A 72 -19.00 5.95 27.81
C TYR A 72 -18.41 6.23 26.42
N ARG A 73 -17.83 5.22 25.76
CA ARG A 73 -17.20 5.36 24.45
C ARG A 73 -18.21 4.95 23.38
N PRO A 74 -18.68 5.89 22.54
CA PRO A 74 -19.60 5.57 21.45
C PRO A 74 -18.88 4.98 20.21
N TYR A 75 -17.57 4.72 20.30
CA TYR A 75 -16.72 4.27 19.20
C TYR A 75 -15.74 3.17 19.66
N GLU A 76 -15.28 2.34 18.72
CA GLU A 76 -14.29 1.28 18.97
C GLU A 76 -12.89 1.86 19.21
N VAL A 77 -12.14 1.23 20.12
CA VAL A 77 -10.78 1.63 20.48
C VAL A 77 -9.79 0.61 19.96
N THR A 78 -8.82 1.05 19.16
CA THR A 78 -7.68 0.23 18.75
C THR A 78 -6.54 0.37 19.75
N TYR A 79 -6.03 -0.77 20.21
CA TYR A 79 -4.89 -0.84 21.13
C TYR A 79 -3.59 -1.05 20.37
N TYR A 80 -2.54 -0.36 20.83
CA TYR A 80 -1.19 -0.42 20.28
C TYR A 80 -0.21 -0.91 21.36
N ASP A 81 0.64 -1.85 20.99
CA ASP A 81 1.72 -2.34 21.86
C ASP A 81 2.94 -1.39 21.85
N THR A 82 2.97 -0.42 20.93
CA THR A 82 4.03 0.58 20.79
C THR A 82 3.56 1.96 21.23
N PHE A 83 4.45 2.72 21.85
CA PHE A 83 4.21 4.12 22.19
C PHE A 83 4.34 5.01 20.96
N LEU A 84 3.25 5.66 20.55
CA LEU A 84 3.18 6.48 19.35
C LEU A 84 3.24 7.97 19.72
N ILE A 85 4.30 8.67 19.31
CA ILE A 85 4.40 10.13 19.37
C ILE A 85 4.99 10.60 18.05
N SER A 86 4.26 11.47 17.34
CA SER A 86 4.81 12.16 16.18
C SER A 86 4.07 13.48 15.95
N SER A 87 4.74 14.37 15.23
CA SER A 87 4.14 15.59 14.68
C SER A 87 4.16 15.57 13.14
N ASP A 88 4.50 14.43 12.54
CA ASP A 88 4.41 14.20 11.10
C ASP A 88 3.08 13.50 10.77
N PRO A 89 2.15 14.17 10.07
CA PRO A 89 0.87 13.58 9.69
C PRO A 89 1.03 12.30 8.86
N GLY A 90 2.05 12.21 8.00
CA GLY A 90 2.24 11.04 7.15
C GLY A 90 2.69 9.80 7.92
N GLU A 91 3.43 9.98 9.01
CA GLU A 91 3.84 8.91 9.92
C GLU A 91 2.65 8.46 10.78
N ILE A 92 1.87 9.42 11.29
CA ILE A 92 0.68 9.16 12.10
C ILE A 92 -0.38 8.39 11.31
N GLN A 93 -0.67 8.82 10.09
CA GLN A 93 -1.62 8.18 9.20
C GLN A 93 -1.22 6.75 8.81
N GLN A 94 0.08 6.51 8.62
CA GLN A 94 0.61 5.15 8.40
C GLN A 94 0.46 4.26 9.62
N TRP A 95 0.70 4.76 10.83
CA TRP A 95 0.49 3.99 12.06
C TRP A 95 -0.97 3.62 12.28
N LEU A 96 -1.89 4.51 11.90
CA LEU A 96 -3.31 4.38 12.15
C LEU A 96 -4.06 3.61 11.05
N ASN A 97 -3.36 3.17 9.99
CA ASN A 97 -3.93 2.43 8.86
C ASN A 97 -5.19 3.10 8.28
N CYS A 98 -5.13 4.41 8.11
CA CYS A 98 -6.31 5.22 7.81
C CYS A 98 -6.83 5.07 6.38
N PRO A 99 -8.15 4.86 6.18
CA PRO A 99 -8.75 4.82 4.86
C PRO A 99 -8.83 6.25 4.30
N GLY A 100 -7.83 6.63 3.50
CA GLY A 100 -7.75 7.97 2.89
C GLY A 100 -6.33 8.39 2.52
N ASP A 101 -5.33 7.79 3.16
CA ASP A 101 -3.91 7.99 2.85
C ASP A 101 -3.39 6.89 1.94
N SER A 102 -4.17 6.56 0.92
CA SER A 102 -3.56 5.90 -0.22
C SER A 102 -2.44 6.84 -0.70
N PRO A 103 -1.18 6.42 -0.76
CA PRO A 103 -0.11 7.24 -1.34
C PRO A 103 -0.35 7.56 -2.82
N CYS A 104 -1.45 7.06 -3.37
CA CYS A 104 -2.04 7.37 -4.64
C CYS A 104 -3.21 8.35 -4.47
N SER A 105 -3.10 9.55 -5.06
CA SER A 105 -4.21 10.51 -5.16
C SER A 105 -5.38 9.99 -6.01
N VAL A 106 -5.09 9.11 -6.97
CA VAL A 106 -6.05 8.29 -7.70
C VAL A 106 -5.48 6.88 -7.79
N GLU A 107 -6.10 5.95 -7.10
CA GLU A 107 -5.73 4.54 -7.15
C GLU A 107 -6.44 3.83 -8.31
N GLY A 108 -5.74 2.93 -8.99
CA GLY A 108 -6.31 2.12 -10.05
C GLY A 108 -5.51 0.85 -10.36
N THR A 109 -5.90 0.18 -11.43
CA THR A 109 -5.14 -0.96 -11.97
C THR A 109 -3.88 -0.45 -12.67
N LEU A 110 -2.76 -1.17 -12.49
CA LEU A 110 -1.48 -0.78 -13.10
C LEU A 110 -1.33 -1.30 -14.53
N GLY A 111 -2.12 -2.30 -14.93
CA GLY A 111 -2.36 -2.63 -16.34
C GLY A 111 -1.99 -4.05 -16.76
N MET A 112 -2.18 -5.03 -15.87
CA MET A 112 -2.09 -6.43 -16.25
C MET A 112 -3.23 -6.82 -17.20
N GLU A 113 -4.48 -6.46 -16.90
CA GLU A 113 -5.64 -6.82 -17.70
C GLU A 113 -5.68 -6.06 -19.04
N ASP A 114 -5.45 -4.76 -19.01
CA ASP A 114 -5.59 -3.88 -20.17
C ASP A 114 -4.33 -3.77 -21.05
N GLY A 115 -3.25 -4.43 -20.66
CA GLY A 115 -2.01 -4.49 -21.44
C GLY A 115 -1.08 -3.28 -21.32
N ARG A 116 -1.37 -2.29 -20.46
CA ARG A 116 -0.42 -1.18 -20.20
C ARG A 116 0.89 -1.69 -19.61
N ILE A 117 0.87 -2.79 -18.84
CA ILE A 117 2.08 -3.54 -18.48
C ILE A 117 2.45 -4.43 -19.67
N PRO A 118 3.60 -4.23 -20.31
CA PRO A 118 3.99 -4.99 -21.50
C PRO A 118 4.38 -6.42 -21.14
N ASP A 119 4.25 -7.35 -22.10
CA ASP A 119 4.54 -8.78 -21.89
C ASP A 119 5.97 -9.04 -21.37
N GLN A 120 6.95 -8.24 -21.84
CA GLN A 120 8.35 -8.37 -21.46
C GLN A 120 8.60 -7.99 -19.98
N SER A 121 7.67 -7.28 -19.36
CA SER A 121 7.73 -6.94 -17.93
C SER A 121 7.28 -8.09 -17.03
N ILE A 122 6.66 -9.14 -17.57
CA ILE A 122 6.08 -10.25 -16.79
C ILE A 122 6.98 -11.47 -16.93
N THR A 123 7.57 -11.91 -15.81
CA THR A 123 8.44 -13.09 -15.78
C THR A 123 8.06 -14.02 -14.64
N ALA A 124 8.38 -15.31 -14.78
CA ALA A 124 8.13 -16.32 -13.76
C ALA A 124 9.36 -17.22 -13.58
N SER A 125 9.39 -17.96 -12.48
CA SER A 125 10.40 -18.98 -12.19
C SER A 125 10.41 -20.10 -13.21
N SER A 126 9.22 -20.53 -13.62
CA SER A 126 9.00 -21.66 -14.51
C SER A 126 7.64 -21.52 -15.19
N PHE A 127 7.36 -22.45 -16.11
CA PHE A 127 6.05 -22.57 -16.75
C PHE A 127 5.79 -24.03 -17.12
N PHE A 128 4.52 -24.44 -17.08
CA PHE A 128 4.15 -25.81 -17.39
C PHE A 128 4.32 -26.14 -18.87
N ARG A 129 5.42 -26.81 -19.24
CA ARG A 129 5.71 -27.44 -20.56
C ARG A 129 5.75 -26.51 -21.80
N ASN A 130 4.78 -25.62 -21.97
CA ASN A 130 4.59 -24.76 -23.12
C ASN A 130 4.47 -23.29 -22.68
N LEU A 131 5.46 -22.48 -23.07
CA LEU A 131 5.54 -21.07 -22.72
C LEU A 131 4.36 -20.25 -23.26
N THR A 132 3.84 -20.57 -24.44
CA THR A 132 2.75 -19.82 -25.06
C THR A 132 1.41 -20.08 -24.36
N ALA A 133 1.19 -21.32 -23.91
CA ALA A 133 -0.05 -21.71 -23.24
C ALA A 133 -0.04 -21.38 -21.73
N PHE A 134 1.08 -21.59 -21.04
CA PHE A 134 1.15 -21.52 -19.58
C PHE A 134 2.19 -20.54 -19.04
N GLY A 135 2.79 -19.74 -19.93
CA GLY A 135 3.82 -18.77 -19.56
C GLY A 135 3.31 -17.60 -18.71
N PRO A 136 4.22 -16.77 -18.20
CA PRO A 136 3.90 -15.66 -17.31
C PRO A 136 2.91 -14.65 -17.90
N VAL A 137 2.96 -14.42 -19.21
CA VAL A 137 2.03 -13.50 -19.92
C VAL A 137 0.56 -13.95 -19.78
N ARG A 138 0.32 -15.24 -19.51
CA ARG A 138 -1.02 -15.79 -19.32
C ARG A 138 -1.60 -15.50 -17.93
N ALA A 139 -0.83 -14.84 -17.06
CA ALA A 139 -1.27 -14.45 -15.71
C ALA A 139 -2.08 -13.15 -15.66
N ARG A 140 -2.54 -12.61 -16.78
CA ARG A 140 -3.34 -11.38 -16.80
C ARG A 140 -4.76 -11.66 -16.26
N LEU A 141 -5.28 -10.78 -15.41
CA LEU A 141 -6.65 -10.88 -14.88
C LEU A 141 -7.67 -10.99 -16.03
N ASN A 142 -8.73 -11.78 -15.82
CA ASN A 142 -9.83 -12.00 -16.78
C ASN A 142 -9.39 -12.51 -18.17
N LEU A 143 -8.14 -12.96 -18.33
CA LEU A 143 -7.68 -13.53 -19.59
C LEU A 143 -8.53 -14.74 -19.98
N LYS A 144 -9.01 -14.74 -21.22
CA LYS A 144 -9.79 -15.82 -21.83
C LYS A 144 -9.05 -16.48 -23.00
N GLY A 145 -9.42 -17.72 -23.32
CA GLY A 145 -8.90 -18.46 -24.46
C GLY A 145 -8.00 -19.63 -24.06
N ASN A 146 -6.93 -19.89 -24.82
CA ASN A 146 -6.13 -21.11 -24.63
C ASN A 146 -5.26 -21.06 -23.37
N ALA A 147 -5.56 -21.90 -22.38
CA ALA A 147 -4.89 -21.96 -21.07
C ALA A 147 -4.96 -20.62 -20.33
N GLU A 148 -6.01 -20.45 -19.54
CA GLU A 148 -6.46 -19.19 -18.93
C GLU A 148 -5.73 -18.88 -17.60
N ALA A 149 -4.42 -19.11 -17.53
CA ALA A 149 -3.56 -18.73 -16.40
C ALA A 149 -2.07 -18.95 -16.73
N TRP A 150 -1.18 -18.32 -15.95
CA TRP A 150 0.16 -18.87 -15.78
C TRP A 150 0.09 -20.11 -14.88
N CYS A 151 0.80 -21.17 -15.25
CA CYS A 151 0.95 -22.38 -14.44
C CYS A 151 2.43 -22.68 -14.27
N ASN A 152 2.89 -22.96 -13.05
CA ASN A 152 4.29 -23.32 -12.79
C ASN A 152 4.65 -24.69 -13.39
N ASP A 153 5.94 -24.99 -13.52
CA ASP A 153 6.39 -26.36 -13.75
C ASP A 153 6.16 -27.19 -12.48
N ASP A 154 5.27 -28.18 -12.58
CA ASP A 154 4.84 -29.06 -11.48
C ASP A 154 5.89 -30.12 -11.10
N VAL A 155 6.90 -30.33 -11.93
CA VAL A 155 7.98 -31.30 -11.72
C VAL A 155 9.20 -30.63 -11.10
N THR A 156 9.61 -29.47 -11.65
CA THR A 156 10.89 -28.85 -11.28
C THR A 156 10.78 -27.67 -10.31
N ASP A 157 9.57 -27.13 -10.11
CA ASP A 157 9.36 -25.88 -9.36
C ASP A 157 8.09 -25.89 -8.49
N ASN A 158 7.82 -27.04 -7.86
CA ASN A 158 6.66 -27.23 -6.98
C ASN A 158 6.89 -26.85 -5.51
N ILE A 159 8.05 -26.27 -5.19
CA ILE A 159 8.41 -25.89 -3.81
C ILE A 159 8.36 -24.37 -3.60
N SER A 160 8.88 -23.60 -4.57
CA SER A 160 8.98 -22.14 -4.42
C SER A 160 8.75 -21.40 -5.75
N PRO A 161 7.61 -21.66 -6.43
CA PRO A 161 7.31 -20.95 -7.66
C PRO A 161 7.15 -19.46 -7.40
N TRP A 162 7.46 -18.64 -8.39
CA TRP A 162 7.20 -17.21 -8.34
C TRP A 162 6.82 -16.66 -9.70
N ILE A 163 6.02 -15.60 -9.67
CA ILE A 163 5.73 -14.74 -10.82
C ILE A 163 5.96 -13.30 -10.41
N GLN A 164 6.47 -12.47 -11.32
CA GLN A 164 6.81 -11.10 -11.02
C GLN A 164 6.49 -10.16 -12.18
N VAL A 165 6.37 -8.89 -11.82
CA VAL A 165 6.21 -7.77 -12.74
C VAL A 165 7.32 -6.76 -12.48
N ALA A 166 8.06 -6.41 -13.53
CA ALA A 166 9.03 -5.32 -13.52
C ALA A 166 8.42 -4.07 -14.16
N PHE A 167 8.26 -3.01 -13.38
CA PHE A 167 7.63 -1.76 -13.82
C PHE A 167 8.65 -0.83 -14.49
N ASN A 168 8.17 0.00 -15.41
CA ASN A 168 8.98 1.03 -16.07
C ASN A 168 9.13 2.27 -15.17
N GLY A 169 9.78 2.09 -14.03
CA GLY A 169 9.93 3.13 -13.01
C GLY A 169 9.62 2.62 -11.61
N THR A 170 9.61 3.55 -10.65
CA THR A 170 9.16 3.27 -9.29
C THR A 170 7.66 3.52 -9.23
N VAL A 171 6.91 2.51 -8.80
CA VAL A 171 5.46 2.57 -8.61
C VAL A 171 5.12 2.40 -7.14
N THR A 172 3.91 2.80 -6.79
CA THR A 172 3.33 2.59 -5.46
C THR A 172 2.24 1.55 -5.58
N ILE A 173 2.38 0.43 -4.86
CA ILE A 173 1.47 -0.71 -4.93
C ILE A 173 0.76 -0.87 -3.60
N THR A 174 -0.56 -0.94 -3.64
CA THR A 174 -1.43 -0.97 -2.45
C THR A 174 -2.14 -2.32 -2.29
N GLY A 175 -2.12 -3.16 -3.32
CA GLY A 175 -2.73 -4.47 -3.26
C GLY A 175 -2.64 -5.24 -4.57
N LEU A 176 -3.32 -6.37 -4.58
CA LEU A 176 -3.43 -7.30 -5.70
C LEU A 176 -4.89 -7.70 -5.89
N ILE A 177 -5.22 -8.00 -7.13
CA ILE A 177 -6.44 -8.72 -7.50
C ILE A 177 -5.99 -10.06 -8.06
N THR A 178 -6.53 -11.17 -7.57
CA THR A 178 -6.16 -12.52 -8.01
C THR A 178 -7.36 -13.30 -8.51
N GLN A 179 -7.12 -14.21 -9.45
CA GLN A 179 -8.12 -15.10 -10.03
C GLN A 179 -7.45 -16.44 -10.32
N GLY A 180 -8.19 -17.54 -10.18
CA GLY A 180 -7.71 -18.88 -10.54
C GLY A 180 -7.59 -19.07 -12.06
N ARG A 181 -7.32 -20.31 -12.49
CA ARG A 181 -7.35 -20.70 -13.89
C ARG A 181 -8.79 -20.83 -14.38
N GLY A 182 -9.11 -20.22 -15.52
CA GLY A 182 -10.49 -20.15 -15.98
C GLY A 182 -11.00 -21.36 -16.78
N ASP A 183 -10.11 -22.19 -17.32
CA ASP A 183 -10.42 -23.39 -18.13
C ASP A 183 -10.28 -24.73 -17.38
N TYR A 184 -9.75 -24.73 -16.16
CA TYR A 184 -9.60 -25.92 -15.30
C TYR A 184 -9.70 -25.53 -13.82
N ASP A 185 -10.11 -26.48 -12.97
CA ASP A 185 -10.18 -26.30 -11.52
C ASP A 185 -8.79 -26.32 -10.87
N GLN A 186 -8.05 -25.23 -11.06
CA GLN A 186 -6.69 -25.02 -10.55
C GLN A 186 -6.51 -23.57 -10.11
N TRP A 187 -6.00 -23.36 -8.90
CA TRP A 187 -5.81 -22.01 -8.38
C TRP A 187 -4.84 -21.97 -7.19
N VAL A 188 -4.21 -20.81 -7.00
CA VAL A 188 -3.43 -20.51 -5.79
C VAL A 188 -4.37 -20.18 -4.63
N THR A 189 -4.20 -20.83 -3.48
CA THR A 189 -5.03 -20.65 -2.28
C THR A 189 -4.34 -19.79 -1.22
N GLU A 190 -3.00 -19.72 -1.23
CA GLU A 190 -2.21 -18.85 -0.38
C GLU A 190 -0.96 -18.38 -1.14
N TYR A 191 -0.56 -17.13 -0.95
CA TYR A 191 0.67 -16.59 -1.50
C TYR A 191 1.33 -15.59 -0.56
N ARG A 192 2.63 -15.39 -0.74
CA ARG A 192 3.39 -14.30 -0.13
C ARG A 192 3.82 -13.30 -1.17
N VAL A 193 4.10 -12.08 -0.73
CA VAL A 193 4.54 -11.00 -1.61
C VAL A 193 5.93 -10.52 -1.19
N THR A 194 6.76 -10.33 -2.20
CA THR A 194 8.09 -9.73 -2.06
C THR A 194 8.26 -8.63 -3.10
N ASN A 195 9.05 -7.63 -2.78
CA ASN A 195 9.29 -6.49 -3.67
C ASN A 195 10.77 -6.12 -3.72
N SER A 196 11.18 -5.48 -4.81
CA SER A 196 12.55 -5.00 -4.98
C SER A 196 12.58 -3.58 -5.55
N ARG A 197 13.20 -2.66 -4.80
CA ARG A 197 13.38 -1.25 -5.20
C ARG A 197 14.57 -1.05 -6.13
N ASN A 198 15.54 -1.97 -6.09
CA ASN A 198 16.82 -1.89 -6.81
C ASN A 198 16.91 -2.90 -7.97
N GLY A 199 15.79 -3.20 -8.63
CA GLY A 199 15.79 -4.00 -9.85
C GLY A 199 16.19 -5.47 -9.66
N GLY A 200 15.94 -6.03 -8.47
CA GLY A 200 16.13 -7.45 -8.17
C GLY A 200 17.40 -7.80 -7.40
N GLN A 201 18.22 -6.81 -7.04
CA GLN A 201 19.46 -7.03 -6.27
C GLN A 201 19.18 -7.35 -4.79
N SER A 202 18.17 -6.72 -4.18
CA SER A 202 17.67 -7.06 -2.86
C SER A 202 16.14 -7.16 -2.84
N TRP A 203 15.63 -7.99 -1.93
CA TRP A 203 14.21 -8.32 -1.84
C TRP A 203 13.71 -8.06 -0.42
N ASN A 204 12.56 -7.39 -0.32
CA ASN A 204 11.86 -7.15 0.93
C ASN A 204 10.58 -7.99 0.96
N ASN A 205 10.27 -8.59 2.10
CA ASN A 205 8.97 -9.24 2.32
C ASN A 205 7.91 -8.19 2.68
N VAL A 206 6.66 -8.47 2.34
CA VAL A 206 5.53 -7.82 3.01
C VAL A 206 5.31 -8.54 4.33
N THR A 207 5.38 -7.80 5.43
CA THR A 207 5.36 -8.33 6.79
C THR A 207 4.20 -7.80 7.60
N ASP A 208 3.86 -8.50 8.68
CA ASP A 208 2.96 -7.99 9.71
C ASP A 208 3.67 -6.99 10.62
N VAL A 209 2.95 -6.53 11.63
CA VAL A 209 3.44 -5.60 12.66
C VAL A 209 4.62 -6.16 13.46
N ASP A 210 4.76 -7.49 13.51
CA ASP A 210 5.84 -8.19 14.21
C ASP A 210 7.05 -8.48 13.29
N GLY A 211 7.00 -8.03 12.03
CA GLY A 211 8.07 -8.24 11.05
C GLY A 211 8.08 -9.64 10.42
N LYS A 212 7.05 -10.45 10.63
CA LYS A 212 6.93 -11.79 10.03
C LYS A 212 6.27 -11.70 8.64
N PRO A 213 6.76 -12.45 7.63
CA PRO A 213 6.15 -12.45 6.30
C PRO A 213 4.67 -12.88 6.33
N ILE A 214 3.80 -12.06 5.74
CA ILE A 214 2.35 -12.32 5.67
C ILE A 214 2.05 -13.34 4.56
N GLY A 215 1.25 -14.35 4.91
CA GLY A 215 0.54 -15.17 3.93
C GLY A 215 -0.81 -14.53 3.60
N PHE A 216 -1.00 -14.19 2.34
CA PHE A 216 -2.25 -13.63 1.83
C PHE A 216 -3.16 -14.75 1.34
N PRO A 217 -4.47 -14.69 1.65
CA PRO A 217 -5.43 -15.63 1.10
C PRO A 217 -5.54 -15.41 -0.42
N GLY A 218 -5.54 -16.52 -1.16
CA GLY A 218 -5.73 -16.56 -2.60
C GLY A 218 -7.19 -16.84 -2.98
N ASN A 219 -7.38 -17.65 -4.00
CA ASN A 219 -8.68 -17.99 -4.57
C ASN A 219 -9.22 -19.30 -4.01
N ASN A 220 -10.54 -19.47 -4.11
CA ASN A 220 -11.25 -20.70 -3.74
C ASN A 220 -11.86 -21.43 -4.95
N ASP A 221 -11.72 -20.84 -6.15
CA ASP A 221 -12.19 -21.40 -7.41
C ASP A 221 -11.39 -20.80 -8.59
N GLY A 222 -11.72 -21.22 -9.82
CA GLY A 222 -11.05 -20.78 -11.04
C GLY A 222 -11.38 -19.38 -11.56
N ASN A 223 -12.50 -18.76 -11.16
CA ASN A 223 -13.05 -17.58 -11.87
C ASN A 223 -13.49 -16.41 -10.97
N THR A 224 -13.72 -16.63 -9.68
CA THR A 224 -14.03 -15.57 -8.72
C THR A 224 -12.80 -14.71 -8.49
N VAL A 225 -12.99 -13.41 -8.68
CA VAL A 225 -11.98 -12.39 -8.47
C VAL A 225 -11.88 -12.09 -6.98
N VAL A 226 -10.66 -12.14 -6.43
CA VAL A 226 -10.37 -11.84 -5.03
C VAL A 226 -9.46 -10.61 -4.98
N THR A 227 -9.86 -9.58 -4.22
CA THR A 227 -9.03 -8.39 -4.01
C THR A 227 -8.40 -8.44 -2.63
N THR A 228 -7.08 -8.28 -2.58
CA THR A 228 -6.28 -8.29 -1.35
C THR A 228 -5.54 -6.97 -1.23
N ARG A 229 -5.72 -6.28 -0.10
CA ARG A 229 -4.98 -5.06 0.24
C ARG A 229 -3.76 -5.39 1.10
N PHE A 230 -2.67 -4.68 0.85
CA PHE A 230 -1.48 -4.79 1.67
C PHE A 230 -1.63 -3.93 2.93
N PRO A 231 -1.02 -4.32 4.06
CA PRO A 231 -1.07 -3.55 5.30
C PRO A 231 -0.38 -2.18 5.15
N PHE A 232 0.54 -2.05 4.20
CA PHE A 232 1.21 -0.80 3.87
C PHE A 232 1.48 -0.74 2.36
N ALA A 233 1.53 0.46 1.81
CA ALA A 233 1.85 0.66 0.40
C ALA A 233 3.34 0.37 0.11
N LEU A 234 3.59 -0.32 -1.01
CA LEU A 234 4.91 -0.73 -1.44
C LEU A 234 5.40 0.19 -2.54
N ARG A 235 6.40 1.01 -2.23
CA ARG A 235 7.12 1.78 -3.25
C ARG A 235 8.25 0.95 -3.86
N THR A 236 8.08 0.44 -5.08
CA THR A 236 8.97 -0.58 -5.66
C THR A 236 9.10 -0.48 -7.18
N ARG A 237 10.09 -1.18 -7.75
CA ARG A 237 10.28 -1.35 -9.21
C ARG A 237 9.93 -2.75 -9.68
N ILE A 238 9.98 -3.74 -8.78
CA ILE A 238 9.58 -5.11 -9.05
C ILE A 238 8.66 -5.59 -7.94
N LEU A 239 7.55 -6.20 -8.32
CA LEU A 239 6.67 -6.95 -7.45
C LEU A 239 6.78 -8.43 -7.80
N ARG A 240 6.96 -9.30 -6.81
CA ARG A 240 7.00 -10.75 -6.99
C ARG A 240 6.03 -11.43 -6.05
N ILE A 241 5.10 -12.18 -6.64
CA ILE A 241 4.15 -13.04 -5.96
C ILE A 241 4.77 -14.43 -5.84
N ARG A 242 4.66 -15.02 -4.66
CA ARG A 242 5.21 -16.34 -4.31
C ARG A 242 4.09 -17.23 -3.78
N PRO A 243 3.44 -18.02 -4.64
CA PRO A 243 2.47 -19.00 -4.21
C PRO A 243 3.07 -19.95 -3.16
N THR A 244 2.34 -20.15 -2.05
CA THR A 244 2.74 -21.05 -0.96
C THR A 244 1.80 -22.24 -0.81
N ALA A 245 0.56 -22.12 -1.28
CA ALA A 245 -0.39 -23.22 -1.37
C ALA A 245 -1.31 -23.07 -2.60
N TRP A 246 -1.79 -24.19 -3.13
CA TRP A 246 -2.68 -24.22 -4.29
C TRP A 246 -3.57 -25.46 -4.29
N TYR A 247 -4.66 -25.38 -5.04
CA TYR A 247 -5.53 -26.50 -5.36
C TYR A 247 -5.13 -27.11 -6.70
N VAL A 248 -4.83 -28.41 -6.71
CA VAL A 248 -4.41 -29.24 -7.86
C VAL A 248 -3.09 -28.81 -8.51
N HIS A 249 -2.96 -27.59 -9.01
CA HIS A 249 -1.77 -27.07 -9.67
C HIS A 249 -1.65 -25.56 -9.42
N CYS A 250 -0.43 -25.07 -9.14
CA CYS A 250 -0.18 -23.65 -8.95
C CYS A 250 -0.44 -22.89 -10.25
N SER A 251 -1.64 -22.31 -10.31
CA SER A 251 -2.15 -21.56 -11.45
C SER A 251 -2.75 -20.26 -10.99
N MET A 252 -2.42 -19.14 -11.63
CA MET A 252 -2.98 -17.85 -11.24
C MET A 252 -3.02 -16.85 -12.38
N ARG A 253 -4.03 -15.98 -12.29
CA ARG A 253 -4.15 -14.69 -12.96
C ARG A 253 -4.17 -13.59 -11.90
N PHE A 254 -3.68 -12.39 -12.24
CA PHE A 254 -3.68 -11.27 -11.32
C PHE A 254 -3.67 -9.91 -12.02
N GLU A 255 -4.02 -8.90 -11.25
CA GLU A 255 -3.85 -7.47 -11.54
C GLU A 255 -3.22 -6.79 -10.33
N VAL A 256 -2.45 -5.74 -10.60
CA VAL A 256 -1.77 -4.97 -9.55
C VAL A 256 -2.53 -3.66 -9.32
N ILE A 257 -2.82 -3.35 -8.06
CA ILE A 257 -3.51 -2.11 -7.69
C ILE A 257 -2.48 -1.12 -7.14
N GLY A 258 -2.58 0.14 -7.58
CA GLY A 258 -1.72 1.20 -7.11
C GLY A 258 -1.77 2.45 -7.99
N CYS A 259 -0.63 3.13 -8.07
CA CYS A 259 -0.40 4.29 -8.93
C CYS A 259 1.08 4.42 -9.35
N TYR A 260 1.30 5.25 -10.36
CA TYR A 260 2.62 5.68 -10.85
C TYR A 260 3.05 6.99 -10.19
#